data_AF-A0A382D1C3-F1
#
_entry.id   AF-A0A382D1C3-F1
#
_cell.length_a   1.000
_cell.length_b   1.000
_cell.length_c   1.000
_cell.angle_alpha   90.00
_cell.angle_beta   90.00
_cell.angle_gamma   90.00
#
_symmetry.space_group_name_H-M   'P 1'
#
loop_
_entity.id
_entity.type
_entity.pdbx_description
1 polymer ?
#
loop_
_entity_poly.entity_id
_entity_poly.type
_entity_poly.pdbx_seq_one_letter_code
_entity_poly.pdbx_strand_id
1 'polypeptide(L)'
;MLEGGHEVKLVISDAGRKVIDVEEGLVLTGNTETDTPSVLEWTQSTSSAGSLQMYHHKDVAAPIASGSFPIDGMAVVPCSGGTLGRIAQGVSNGLL
;
A
#
# COMPACT_ATOMS: atom_id res chain seq x y z
N MET A 1 -1.24 1.52 -12.74
CA MET A 1 -1.16 0.08 -12.39
C MET A 1 -2.48 -0.64 -12.64
N LEU A 2 -3.58 -0.24 -12.00
CA LEU A 2 -4.88 -0.91 -12.14
C LEU A 2 -5.44 -0.89 -13.57
N GLU A 3 -5.36 0.24 -14.27
CA GLU A 3 -5.75 0.33 -15.69
C GLU A 3 -4.88 -0.54 -16.61
N GLY A 4 -3.63 -0.76 -16.22
CA GLY A 4 -2.68 -1.61 -16.95
C GLY A 4 -2.92 -3.11 -16.75
N GLY A 5 -3.97 -3.51 -16.01
CA GLY A 5 -4.28 -4.93 -15.77
C GLY A 5 -3.48 -5.57 -14.63
N HIS A 6 -2.72 -4.79 -13.86
CA HIS A 6 -1.87 -5.33 -12.80
C HIS A 6 -2.64 -5.65 -11.52
N GLU A 7 -2.25 -6.72 -10.85
CA GLU A 7 -2.65 -7.02 -9.48
C GLU A 7 -1.79 -6.19 -8.52
N VAL A 8 -2.42 -5.34 -7.72
CA VAL A 8 -1.75 -4.41 -6.81
C VAL A 8 -2.01 -4.80 -5.37
N LYS A 9 -0.93 -5.12 -4.64
CA LYS A 9 -0.95 -5.28 -3.19
C LYS A 9 -0.53 -3.95 -2.55
N LEU A 10 -1.47 -3.27 -1.88
CA LEU A 10 -1.26 -1.92 -1.35
C LEU A 10 -1.06 -1.95 0.16
N VAL A 11 -0.02 -1.27 0.63
CA VAL A 11 0.25 -1.04 2.06
C VAL A 11 0.41 0.46 2.28
N ILE A 12 -0.31 1.01 3.25
CA ILE A 12 -0.21 2.43 3.62
C ILE A 12 0.17 2.52 5.09
N SER A 13 1.26 3.24 5.38
CA SER A 13 1.70 3.50 6.76
C SER A 13 0.80 4.53 7.45
N ASP A 14 0.80 4.56 8.79
CA ASP A 14 0.10 5.59 9.57
C ASP A 14 0.51 7.01 9.19
N ALA A 15 1.79 7.23 8.90
CA ALA A 15 2.28 8.52 8.41
C ALA A 15 1.77 8.82 7.00
N GLY A 16 1.79 7.82 6.11
CA GLY A 16 1.27 7.96 4.74
C GLY A 16 -0.20 8.34 4.70
N ARG A 17 -1.05 7.74 5.55
CA ARG A 17 -2.47 8.12 5.65
C ARG A 17 -2.66 9.60 6.00
N LYS A 18 -1.88 10.12 6.93
CA LYS A 18 -1.94 11.54 7.32
C LYS A 18 -1.49 12.47 6.21
N VAL A 19 -0.47 12.08 5.44
CA VAL A 19 0.01 12.86 4.29
C VAL A 19 -1.07 12.89 3.20
N ILE A 20 -1.65 11.74 2.87
CA ILE A 20 -2.72 11.63 1.88
C ILE A 20 -3.95 12.48 2.27
N ASP A 21 -4.34 12.48 3.54
CA ASP A 21 -5.41 13.34 4.06
C ASP A 21 -5.09 14.83 3.83
N VAL A 22 -3.88 15.27 4.21
CA VAL A 22 -3.47 16.68 4.09
C VAL A 22 -3.30 17.13 2.65
N GLU A 23 -2.74 16.29 1.78
CA GLU A 23 -2.37 16.66 0.41
C GLU A 23 -3.52 16.47 -0.59
N GLU A 24 -4.34 15.42 -0.40
CA GLU A 24 -5.35 15.00 -1.38
C GLU A 24 -6.77 14.96 -0.80
N GLY A 25 -6.94 15.19 0.51
CA GLY A 25 -8.25 15.16 1.17
C GLY A 25 -8.85 13.76 1.33
N LEU A 26 -8.09 12.70 1.06
CA LEU A 26 -8.56 11.32 1.20
C LEU A 26 -8.34 10.82 2.65
N VAL A 27 -9.42 10.76 3.41
CA VAL A 27 -9.40 10.33 4.82
C VAL A 27 -9.46 8.80 4.91
N LEU A 28 -8.36 8.18 5.37
CA LEU A 28 -8.25 6.73 5.55
C LEU A 28 -8.23 6.33 7.02
N THR A 29 -9.11 5.40 7.39
CA THR A 29 -9.36 4.98 8.78
C THR A 29 -8.24 4.10 9.35
N GLY A 30 -7.52 3.40 8.48
CA GLY A 30 -6.55 2.36 8.82
C GLY A 30 -7.16 0.97 8.86
N ASN A 31 -8.48 0.84 8.72
CA ASN A 31 -9.13 -0.44 8.47
C ASN A 31 -9.17 -0.69 6.95
N THR A 32 -8.45 -1.71 6.49
CA THR A 32 -8.31 -2.01 5.07
C THR A 32 -9.61 -2.34 4.37
N GLU A 33 -10.57 -2.97 5.05
CA GLU A 33 -11.87 -3.32 4.47
C GLU A 33 -12.70 -2.08 4.17
N THR A 34 -12.72 -1.12 5.10
CA THR A 34 -13.45 0.15 4.91
C THR A 34 -12.71 1.14 4.02
N ASP A 35 -11.37 1.07 3.98
CA ASP A 35 -10.55 1.99 3.21
C ASP A 35 -10.43 1.59 1.73
N THR A 36 -10.56 0.29 1.41
CA THR A 36 -10.43 -0.21 0.03
C THR A 36 -11.39 0.46 -0.97
N PRO A 37 -12.71 0.59 -0.67
CA PRO A 37 -13.63 1.29 -1.56
C PRO A 37 -13.23 2.75 -1.78
N SER A 38 -12.85 3.47 -0.72
CA SER A 38 -12.44 4.88 -0.79
C SER A 38 -11.18 5.08 -1.64
N VAL A 39 -10.20 4.16 -1.53
CA VAL A 39 -9.00 4.19 -2.37
C VAL A 39 -9.35 3.90 -3.83
N LEU A 40 -10.20 2.91 -4.11
CA LEU A 40 -10.63 2.60 -5.47
C LEU A 40 -11.34 3.80 -6.12
N GLU A 41 -12.25 4.44 -5.39
CA GLU A 41 -12.92 5.66 -5.85
C GLU A 41 -11.93 6.80 -6.12
N TRP A 42 -10.99 7.05 -5.19
CA TRP A 42 -9.96 8.06 -5.35
C TRP A 42 -9.05 7.83 -6.56
N THR A 43 -8.72 6.57 -6.88
CA THR A 43 -7.92 6.24 -8.07
C THR A 43 -8.65 6.44 -9.40
N GLN A 44 -9.95 6.80 -9.37
CA GLN A 44 -10.81 6.96 -10.55
C GLN A 44 -10.82 5.72 -11.47
N SER A 45 -10.43 4.56 -10.96
CA SER A 45 -10.34 3.31 -11.70
C SER A 45 -11.72 2.63 -11.73
N THR A 46 -12.69 3.24 -12.44
CA THR A 46 -14.09 2.79 -12.52
C THR A 46 -14.27 1.49 -13.30
N SER A 47 -13.27 1.09 -14.07
CA SER A 47 -13.22 -0.17 -14.83
C SER A 47 -11.77 -0.64 -14.94
N SER A 48 -11.20 -1.14 -13.84
CA SER A 48 -9.84 -1.68 -13.87
C SER A 48 -9.83 -3.10 -14.44
N ALA A 49 -8.96 -3.34 -15.42
CA ALA A 49 -8.59 -4.70 -15.83
C ALA A 49 -7.79 -5.42 -14.72
N GLY A 50 -7.17 -4.65 -13.81
CA GLY A 50 -6.44 -5.15 -12.65
C GLY A 50 -7.27 -5.24 -11.37
N SER A 51 -6.62 -5.61 -10.28
CA SER A 51 -7.22 -5.76 -8.95
C SER A 51 -6.39 -5.06 -7.87
N LEU A 52 -7.07 -4.61 -6.80
CA LEU A 52 -6.45 -3.98 -5.64
C LEU A 52 -6.76 -4.81 -4.39
N GLN A 53 -5.73 -5.11 -3.60
CA GLN A 53 -5.90 -5.68 -2.27
C GLN A 53 -5.04 -4.91 -1.28
N MET A 54 -5.66 -4.38 -0.24
CA MET A 54 -4.96 -3.67 0.83
C MET A 54 -4.54 -4.62 1.95
N TYR A 55 -3.36 -4.40 2.53
CA TYR A 55 -2.91 -5.04 3.75
C TYR A 55 -2.55 -3.99 4.81
N HIS A 56 -2.87 -4.31 6.07
CA HIS A 56 -2.50 -3.44 7.16
C HIS A 56 -0.97 -3.45 7.31
N HIS A 57 -0.36 -2.29 7.56
CA HIS A 57 1.11 -2.17 7.60
C HIS A 57 1.80 -2.94 8.75
N LYS A 58 1.03 -3.51 9.67
CA LYS A 58 1.48 -4.41 10.75
C LYS A 58 1.12 -5.87 10.52
N ASP A 59 0.44 -6.19 9.42
CA ASP A 59 0.03 -7.56 9.10
C ASP A 59 1.21 -8.35 8.53
N VAL A 60 2.07 -8.85 9.40
CA VAL A 60 3.21 -9.69 9.01
C VAL A 60 2.81 -11.09 8.57
N ALA A 61 1.52 -11.45 8.65
CA ALA A 61 0.98 -12.70 8.12
C ALA A 61 0.48 -12.57 6.67
N ALA A 62 0.48 -11.36 6.11
CA ALA A 62 0.11 -11.12 4.72
C ALA A 62 1.02 -11.92 3.76
N PRO A 63 0.50 -12.42 2.62
CA PRO A 63 1.28 -13.21 1.68
C PRO A 63 2.55 -12.52 1.19
N ILE A 64 2.52 -11.19 1.02
CA ILE A 64 3.67 -10.39 0.57
C ILE A 64 4.83 -10.32 1.58
N ALA A 65 4.63 -10.81 2.81
CA ALA A 65 5.73 -10.99 3.77
C ALA A 65 6.60 -12.21 3.46
N SER A 66 6.11 -13.15 2.64
CA SER A 66 6.84 -14.35 2.26
C SER A 66 7.65 -14.13 0.97
N GLY A 67 8.95 -14.44 1.01
CA GLY A 67 9.79 -14.43 -0.19
C GLY A 67 9.42 -15.47 -1.26
N SER A 68 8.56 -16.44 -0.93
CA SER A 68 8.01 -17.40 -1.90
C SER A 68 6.75 -16.92 -2.61
N PHE A 69 6.13 -15.83 -2.13
CA PHE A 69 4.94 -15.29 -2.76
C PHE A 69 5.32 -14.54 -4.04
N PRO A 70 4.69 -14.83 -5.19
CA PRO A 70 5.07 -14.22 -6.45
C PRO A 70 4.71 -12.73 -6.46
N ILE A 71 5.70 -11.88 -6.74
CA ILE A 71 5.52 -10.45 -6.99
C ILE A 71 6.48 -10.01 -8.10
N ASP A 72 6.00 -9.26 -9.08
CA ASP A 72 6.85 -8.76 -10.18
C ASP A 72 7.79 -7.65 -9.72
N GLY A 73 7.42 -6.92 -8.67
CA GLY A 73 8.21 -5.85 -8.10
C GLY A 73 7.49 -5.11 -6.98
N MET A 74 8.24 -4.27 -6.27
CA MET A 74 7.75 -3.43 -5.19
C MET A 74 8.20 -1.99 -5.44
N ALA A 75 7.29 -1.04 -5.23
CA ALA A 75 7.58 0.38 -5.25
C ALA A 75 7.12 1.02 -3.94
N VAL A 76 7.94 1.92 -3.40
CA VAL A 76 7.61 2.72 -2.20
C VAL A 76 7.45 4.17 -2.63
N VAL A 77 6.21 4.66 -2.68
CA VAL A 77 5.87 5.98 -3.20
C VAL A 77 4.78 6.65 -2.35
N PRO A 78 5.03 7.85 -1.78
CA PRO A 78 6.36 8.42 -1.54
C PRO A 78 7.17 7.57 -0.54
N CYS A 79 8.50 7.70 -0.56
CA CYS A 79 9.38 7.00 0.38
C CYS A 79 9.95 7.98 1.41
N SER A 80 9.58 7.82 2.68
CA SER A 80 10.17 8.62 3.76
C SER A 80 11.64 8.25 3.98
N GLY A 81 12.47 9.21 4.41
CA GLY A 81 13.87 8.94 4.75
C GLY A 81 14.04 7.84 5.81
N GLY A 82 13.08 7.72 6.75
CA GLY A 82 13.06 6.65 7.74
C GLY A 82 12.78 5.26 7.14
N THR A 83 11.86 5.17 6.18
CA THR A 83 11.59 3.92 5.44
C THR A 83 12.82 3.53 4.62
N LEU A 84 13.40 4.48 3.87
CA LEU A 84 14.61 4.23 3.08
C LEU A 84 15.77 3.73 3.96
N GLY A 85 16.00 4.37 5.10
CA GLY A 85 17.05 3.97 6.04
C GLY A 85 16.84 2.55 6.59
N ARG A 86 15.59 2.18 6.94
CA ARG A 86 15.27 0.82 7.40
C ARG A 86 15.50 -0.23 6.33
N ILE A 87 15.04 0.02 5.11
CA ILE A 87 15.26 -0.88 3.96
C ILE A 87 16.76 -1.06 3.72
N ALA A 88 17.53 0.05 3.68
CA ALA A 88 18.97 0.01 3.46
C ALA A 88 19.73 -0.77 4.54
N GLN A 89 19.22 -0.82 5.77
CA GLN A 89 19.80 -1.54 6.90
C GLN A 89 19.19 -2.94 7.10
N GLY A 90 18.23 -3.36 6.27
CA GLY A 90 17.53 -4.65 6.46
C GLY A 90 16.70 -4.73 7.74
N VAL A 91 16.25 -3.59 8.28
CA VAL A 91 15.43 -3.53 9.49
C VAL A 91 13.97 -3.71 9.14
N SER A 92 13.39 -4.85 9.50
CA SER A 92 11.96 -5.11 9.41
C SER A 92 11.27 -4.72 10.71
N ASN A 93 10.28 -3.83 10.65
CA ASN A 93 9.47 -3.40 11.80
C ASN A 93 7.95 -3.41 11.50
N GLY A 94 7.56 -4.11 10.45
CA GLY A 94 6.20 -4.20 9.93
C GLY A 94 6.21 -4.89 8.57
N LEU A 95 5.10 -4.75 7.84
CA LEU A 95 4.97 -5.25 6.47
C LEU A 95 5.70 -4.38 5.43
N LEU A 96 6.14 -3.18 5.82
CA LEU A 96 6.79 -2.18 4.97
C LEU A 96 8.15 -1.76 5.54
#